data_AF-A0A080LUQ4-F1
#
_entry.id   AF-A0A080LUQ4-F1
#
_cell.length_a   1.000
_cell.length_b   1.000
_cell.length_c   1.000
_cell.angle_alpha   90.00
_cell.angle_beta   90.00
_cell.angle_gamma   90.00
#
_symmetry.space_group_name_H-M   'P 1'
#
loop_
_entity.id
_entity.type
_entity.pdbx_description
1 polymer ?
#
loop_
_entity_poly.entity_id
_entity_poly.type
_entity_poly.pdbx_seq_one_letter_code
_entity_poly.pdbx_strand_id
1 'polypeptide(L)'
;MSAAELIEEAKAQGVILALSPDGTITATGEQSVVDCWLPIIRENKLGIIRALQRERRRTKTLAMLGADPRLRYVVVVDDASTDPVVVAVAIREVATFELEIPLKYYDALVLLELLEKHSAAEHRDA
;
A
#
# COMPACT_ATOMS: atom_id res chain seq x y z
N MET A 1 -7.15 -11.88 14.78
CA MET A 1 -6.62 -12.07 13.42
C MET A 1 -6.77 -10.75 12.68
N SER A 2 -5.71 -10.27 12.05
CA SER A 2 -5.71 -9.03 11.27
C SER A 2 -6.25 -9.25 9.86
N ALA A 3 -6.61 -8.17 9.16
CA ALA A 3 -7.06 -8.27 7.76
C ALA A 3 -5.97 -8.79 6.81
N ALA A 4 -4.69 -8.54 7.11
CA ALA A 4 -3.58 -9.08 6.34
C ALA A 4 -3.44 -10.60 6.54
N GLU A 5 -3.58 -11.08 7.78
CA GLU A 5 -3.60 -12.52 8.09
C GLU A 5 -4.78 -13.22 7.39
N LEU A 6 -5.96 -12.59 7.35
CA LEU A 6 -7.11 -13.10 6.61
C LEU A 6 -6.84 -13.25 5.10
N ILE A 7 -6.13 -12.30 4.49
CA ILE A 7 -5.79 -12.37 3.07
C ILE A 7 -4.81 -13.52 2.79
N GLU A 8 -3.79 -13.69 3.64
CA GLU A 8 -2.84 -14.80 3.50
C GLU A 8 -3.50 -16.16 3.73
N GLU A 9 -4.40 -16.26 4.71
CA GLU A 9 -5.16 -17.49 4.96
C GLU A 9 -6.11 -17.82 3.80
N ALA A 10 -6.82 -16.83 3.26
CA ALA A 10 -7.65 -17.01 2.06
C ALA A 10 -6.81 -17.56 0.90
N LYS A 11 -5.63 -16.96 0.68
CA LYS A 11 -4.69 -17.39 -0.36
C LYS A 11 -4.17 -18.80 -0.13
N ALA A 12 -3.85 -19.17 1.11
CA ALA A 12 -3.42 -20.51 1.47
C ALA A 12 -4.50 -21.58 1.19
N GLN A 13 -5.77 -21.18 1.29
CA GLN A 13 -6.93 -22.02 0.96
C GLN A 13 -7.35 -21.92 -0.53
N GLY A 14 -6.58 -21.24 -1.38
CA GLY A 14 -6.85 -21.13 -2.81
C GLY A 14 -7.84 -20.03 -3.21
N VAL A 15 -8.17 -19.11 -2.29
CA VAL A 15 -9.00 -17.93 -2.55
C VAL A 15 -8.12 -16.69 -2.67
N ILE A 16 -8.10 -16.11 -3.86
CA ILE A 16 -7.41 -14.85 -4.13
C ILE A 16 -8.39 -13.71 -3.91
N LEU A 17 -8.05 -12.80 -3.00
CA LEU A 17 -8.78 -11.55 -2.78
C LEU A 17 -8.06 -10.41 -3.51
N ALA A 18 -8.78 -9.67 -4.33
CA ALA A 18 -8.25 -8.51 -5.05
C ALA A 18 -9.25 -7.36 -5.07
N LEU A 19 -8.76 -6.13 -5.27
CA LEU A 19 -9.64 -4.98 -5.51
C LEU A 19 -9.89 -4.82 -7.01
N SER A 20 -11.15 -4.69 -7.37
CA SER A 20 -11.56 -4.23 -8.69
C SER A 20 -11.27 -2.72 -8.86
N PRO A 21 -11.35 -2.19 -10.11
CA PRO A 21 -11.10 -0.77 -10.37
C PRO A 21 -11.99 0.19 -9.60
N ASP A 22 -13.22 -0.22 -9.26
CA ASP A 22 -14.18 0.55 -8.47
C ASP A 22 -13.96 0.44 -6.95
N GLY A 23 -12.95 -0.31 -6.51
CA GLY A 23 -12.60 -0.47 -5.09
C GLY A 23 -13.43 -1.51 -4.34
N THR A 24 -14.18 -2.37 -5.05
CA THR A 24 -14.87 -3.51 -4.44
C THR A 24 -13.96 -4.73 -4.32
N ILE A 25 -14.29 -5.66 -3.42
CA ILE A 25 -13.52 -6.90 -3.24
C ILE A 25 -14.02 -7.92 -4.27
N THR A 26 -13.09 -8.47 -5.02
CA THR A 26 -13.27 -9.65 -5.86
C THR A 26 -12.60 -10.84 -5.20
N ALA A 27 -13.29 -11.98 -5.15
CA ALA A 27 -12.76 -13.25 -4.66
C ALA A 27 -12.74 -14.24 -5.82
N THR A 28 -11.60 -14.90 -6.05
CA THR A 28 -11.41 -15.85 -7.14
C THR A 28 -10.79 -17.14 -6.59
N GLY A 29 -11.34 -18.29 -6.97
CA GLY A 29 -10.91 -19.59 -6.46
C GLY A 29 -11.95 -20.66 -6.81
N GLU A 30 -11.84 -21.83 -6.19
CA GLU A 30 -12.91 -22.84 -6.26
C GLU A 30 -14.19 -22.29 -5.63
N GLN A 31 -15.32 -22.38 -6.34
CA GLN A 31 -16.58 -21.74 -5.93
C GLN A 31 -17.03 -22.17 -4.52
N SER A 32 -16.90 -23.47 -4.20
CA SER A 32 -17.27 -24.01 -2.88
C SER A 32 -16.48 -23.33 -1.74
N VAL A 33 -15.19 -23.11 -1.95
CA VAL A 33 -14.28 -22.48 -0.99
C VAL A 33 -14.57 -20.98 -0.92
N VAL A 34 -14.77 -20.32 -2.07
CA VAL A 34 -15.15 -18.91 -2.13
C VAL A 34 -16.45 -18.67 -1.35
N ASP A 35 -17.45 -19.53 -1.50
CA ASP A 35 -18.73 -19.44 -0.79
C ASP A 35 -18.55 -19.54 0.73
N CYS A 36 -17.66 -20.40 1.21
CA CYS A 36 -17.28 -20.48 2.63
C CYS A 36 -16.60 -19.20 3.14
N TRP A 37 -15.89 -18.47 2.28
CA TRP A 37 -15.20 -17.23 2.62
C TRP A 37 -16.10 -15.98 2.59
N LEU A 38 -17.23 -16.01 1.88
CA LEU A 38 -18.13 -14.85 1.74
C LEU A 38 -18.56 -14.23 3.09
N PRO A 39 -18.92 -14.99 4.15
CA PRO A 39 -19.26 -14.42 5.45
C PRO A 39 -18.08 -13.70 6.10
N ILE A 40 -16.88 -14.30 6.07
CA ILE A 40 -15.65 -13.75 6.66
C ILE A 40 -15.27 -12.43 5.97
N ILE A 41 -15.34 -12.41 4.64
CA ILE A 41 -15.08 -11.22 3.83
C ILE A 41 -16.07 -10.10 4.17
N ARG A 42 -17.36 -10.42 4.34
CA ARG A 42 -18.40 -9.42 4.68
C ARG A 42 -18.16 -8.82 6.06
N GLU A 43 -17.84 -9.64 7.05
CA GLU A 43 -17.56 -9.20 8.42
C GLU A 43 -16.31 -8.31 8.51
N ASN A 44 -15.29 -8.60 7.70
CA ASN A 44 -13.99 -7.91 7.74
C ASN A 44 -13.78 -6.94 6.57
N LYS A 45 -14.83 -6.60 5.82
CA LYS A 45 -14.77 -5.93 4.51
C LYS A 45 -13.86 -4.70 4.49
N LEU A 46 -14.07 -3.77 5.42
CA LEU A 46 -13.30 -2.52 5.46
C LEU A 46 -11.82 -2.75 5.77
N GLY A 47 -11.52 -3.70 6.66
CA GLY A 47 -10.15 -4.08 6.98
C GLY A 47 -9.45 -4.70 5.78
N ILE A 48 -10.12 -5.61 5.07
CA ILE A 48 -9.60 -6.26 3.86
C ILE A 48 -9.35 -5.23 2.76
N ILE A 49 -10.30 -4.31 2.52
CA ILE A 49 -10.10 -3.23 1.53
C ILE A 49 -8.86 -2.41 1.86
N ARG A 50 -8.70 -1.97 3.12
CA ARG A 50 -7.52 -1.19 3.54
C ARG A 50 -6.21 -1.97 3.35
N ALA A 51 -6.19 -3.25 3.71
CA ALA A 51 -5.02 -4.11 3.54
C ALA A 51 -4.66 -4.31 2.07
N LEU A 52 -5.65 -4.55 1.19
CA LEU A 52 -5.43 -4.69 -0.25
C LEU A 52 -4.98 -3.37 -0.89
N GLN A 53 -5.52 -2.22 -0.46
CA GLN A 53 -5.06 -0.90 -0.92
C GLN A 53 -3.60 -0.65 -0.53
N ARG A 54 -3.22 -1.01 0.70
CA ARG A 54 -1.84 -0.91 1.17
C ARG A 54 -0.88 -1.77 0.35
N GLU A 55 -1.23 -3.01 0.09
CA GLU A 55 -0.39 -3.90 -0.72
C GLU A 55 -0.28 -3.43 -2.18
N ARG A 56 -1.36 -2.87 -2.74
CA ARG A 56 -1.34 -2.23 -4.07
C ARG A 56 -0.36 -1.06 -4.11
N ARG A 57 -0.39 -0.16 -3.13
CA ARG A 57 0.54 0.98 -3.05
C ARG A 57 1.98 0.52 -2.89
N ARG A 58 2.23 -0.46 -2.02
CA ARG A 58 3.55 -1.07 -1.82
C ARG A 58 4.09 -1.69 -3.11
N THR A 59 3.28 -2.47 -3.82
CA THR A 59 3.67 -3.08 -5.09
C THR A 59 4.00 -2.00 -6.12
N LYS A 60 3.19 -0.95 -6.21
CA LYS A 60 3.41 0.19 -7.12
C LYS A 60 4.71 0.94 -6.81
N THR A 61 4.98 1.25 -5.54
CA THR A 61 6.21 1.97 -5.15
C THR A 61 7.46 1.13 -5.40
N LEU A 62 7.42 -0.17 -5.10
CA LEU A 62 8.53 -1.10 -5.40
C LEU A 62 8.77 -1.24 -6.90
N ALA A 63 7.71 -1.36 -7.71
CA ALA A 63 7.85 -1.44 -9.16
C ALA A 63 8.49 -0.17 -9.74
N MET A 64 8.05 1.01 -9.30
CA MET A 64 8.64 2.29 -9.71
C MET A 64 10.11 2.41 -9.27
N LEU A 65 10.44 1.96 -8.05
CA LEU A 65 11.81 1.97 -7.54
C LEU A 65 12.69 0.99 -8.31
N GLY A 66 12.18 -0.18 -8.69
CA GLY A 66 12.90 -1.15 -9.51
C GLY A 66 13.14 -0.68 -10.94
N ALA A 67 12.25 0.15 -11.50
CA ALA A 67 12.34 0.61 -12.88
C ALA A 67 13.49 1.60 -13.16
N ASP A 68 13.91 2.39 -12.17
CA ASP A 68 15.07 3.28 -12.29
C ASP A 68 16.08 3.03 -11.15
N PRO A 69 17.21 2.37 -11.43
CA PRO A 69 18.26 2.10 -10.45
C PRO A 69 18.85 3.34 -9.78
N ARG A 70 18.72 4.52 -10.39
CA ARG A 70 19.25 5.79 -9.85
C ARG A 70 18.38 6.37 -8.74
N LEU A 71 17.12 5.98 -8.68
CA LEU A 71 16.23 6.41 -7.61
C LEU A 71 16.63 5.76 -6.29
N ARG A 72 16.88 6.58 -5.27
CA ARG A 72 17.12 6.13 -3.89
C ARG A 72 15.82 5.82 -3.15
N TYR A 73 14.76 6.53 -3.51
CA TYR A 73 13.43 6.35 -2.96
C TYR A 73 12.37 6.69 -4.01
N VAL A 74 11.15 6.20 -3.77
CA VAL A 74 9.93 6.56 -4.52
C VAL A 74 8.86 6.95 -3.51
N VAL A 75 8.13 8.01 -3.84
CA VAL A 75 6.93 8.43 -3.10
C VAL A 75 5.73 8.35 -4.04
N VAL A 76 4.64 7.75 -3.58
CA VAL A 76 3.39 7.66 -4.32
C VAL A 76 2.24 8.11 -3.42
N VAL A 77 1.40 8.96 -3.99
CA VAL A 77 0.10 9.36 -3.44
C VAL A 77 -0.94 9.05 -4.52
N ASP A 78 -1.90 8.18 -4.21
CA ASP A 78 -2.93 7.78 -5.17
C ASP A 78 -4.06 8.81 -5.26
N ASP A 79 -4.47 9.36 -4.11
CA ASP A 79 -5.49 10.40 -4.01
C ASP A 79 -5.08 11.41 -2.94
N ALA A 80 -4.75 12.63 -3.37
CA ALA A 80 -4.33 13.71 -2.49
C ALA A 80 -5.52 14.48 -1.88
N SER A 81 -6.77 14.08 -2.17
CA SER A 81 -7.98 14.72 -1.66
C SER A 81 -8.57 14.03 -0.43
N THR A 82 -8.04 12.87 -0.03
CA THR A 82 -8.50 12.13 1.15
C THR A 82 -7.99 12.75 2.45
N ASP A 83 -8.72 12.51 3.55
CA ASP A 83 -8.25 12.86 4.90
C ASP A 83 -8.27 11.60 5.80
N PRO A 84 -7.11 11.06 6.21
CA PRO A 84 -5.75 11.53 5.88
C PRO A 84 -5.34 11.24 4.43
N VAL A 85 -4.37 12.00 3.92
CA VAL A 85 -3.66 11.68 2.68
C VAL A 85 -2.66 10.55 2.97
N VAL A 86 -2.81 9.44 2.27
CA VAL A 86 -1.92 8.28 2.44
C VAL A 86 -0.74 8.41 1.47
N VAL A 87 0.45 8.55 2.05
CA VAL A 87 1.71 8.66 1.32
C VAL A 87 2.49 7.37 1.44
N ALA A 88 2.62 6.62 0.34
CA ALA A 88 3.41 5.41 0.30
C ALA A 88 4.85 5.71 -0.12
N VAL A 89 5.80 5.24 0.68
CA VAL A 89 7.24 5.48 0.49
C VAL A 89 7.96 4.14 0.37
N ALA A 90 8.82 4.02 -0.64
CA ALA A 90 9.78 2.94 -0.76
C ALA A 90 11.19 3.53 -0.80
N ILE A 91 12.09 3.01 0.05
CA ILE A 91 13.50 3.39 0.11
C ILE A 91 14.33 2.17 -0.26
N ARG A 92 15.22 2.31 -1.23
CA ARG A 92 16.02 1.22 -1.80
C ARG A 92 16.85 0.54 -0.71
N GLU A 93 16.76 -0.79 -0.65
CA GLU A 93 17.41 -1.66 0.33
C GLU A 93 17.16 -1.33 1.81
N VAL A 94 16.19 -0.46 2.13
CA VAL A 94 15.91 -0.03 3.52
C VAL A 94 14.52 -0.48 3.95
N ALA A 95 13.46 0.05 3.35
CA ALA A 95 12.10 -0.20 3.81
C ALA A 95 11.02 0.24 2.82
N THR A 96 9.81 -0.26 3.04
CA THR A 96 8.55 0.28 2.48
C THR A 96 7.58 0.59 3.61
N PHE A 97 6.97 1.77 3.61
CA PHE A 97 6.00 2.17 4.63
C PHE A 97 4.97 3.18 4.09
N GLU A 98 3.96 3.47 4.90
CA GLU A 98 2.94 4.47 4.61
C GLU A 98 2.94 5.53 5.72
N LEU A 99 2.73 6.79 5.33
CA LEU A 99 2.46 7.91 6.23
C LEU A 99 1.03 8.37 6.03
N GLU A 100 0.32 8.58 7.13
CA GLU A 100 -0.99 9.23 7.12
C GLU A 100 -0.80 10.70 7.50
N ILE A 101 -0.98 11.59 6.52
CA ILE A 101 -0.81 13.04 6.72
C ILE A 101 -2.21 13.67 6.68
N PRO A 102 -2.69 14.32 7.76
CA PRO A 102 -3.97 15.03 7.72
C PRO A 102 -4.01 16.01 6.56
N LEU A 103 -5.13 16.08 5.84
CA LEU A 103 -5.24 16.83 4.59
C LEU A 103 -4.79 18.29 4.73
N LYS A 104 -5.13 18.93 5.86
CA LYS A 104 -4.73 20.32 6.17
C LYS A 104 -3.22 20.56 6.27
N TYR A 105 -2.41 19.50 6.43
CA TYR A 105 -0.96 19.56 6.54
C TYR A 105 -0.24 18.97 5.32
N TYR A 106 -0.99 18.38 4.38
CA TYR A 106 -0.41 17.77 3.20
C TYR A 106 -0.07 18.85 2.16
N ASP A 107 1.21 18.92 1.81
CA ASP A 107 1.73 19.66 0.67
C ASP A 107 2.77 18.79 -0.04
N ALA A 108 2.50 18.48 -1.31
CA ALA A 108 3.34 17.57 -2.09
C ALA A 108 4.75 18.15 -2.34
N LEU A 109 4.87 19.46 -2.53
CA LEU A 109 6.15 20.12 -2.81
C LEU A 109 6.99 20.18 -1.54
N VAL A 110 6.39 20.58 -0.41
CA VAL A 110 7.08 20.62 0.89
C VAL A 110 7.56 19.23 1.29
N LEU A 111 6.77 18.18 1.05
CA LEU A 111 7.19 16.81 1.33
C LEU A 111 8.41 16.41 0.48
N LEU A 112 8.42 16.75 -0.80
CA LEU A 112 9.56 16.48 -1.68
C LEU A 112 10.82 17.24 -1.23
N GLU A 113 10.69 18.52 -0.90
CA GLU A 113 11.79 19.33 -0.37
C GLU A 113 12.38 18.75 0.92
N LEU A 114 11.53 18.29 1.84
CA LEU A 114 11.96 17.64 3.07
C LEU A 114 12.73 16.34 2.79
N LEU A 115 12.25 15.52 1.87
CA LEU A 115 12.92 14.27 1.49
C LEU A 115 14.27 14.54 0.83
N GLU A 116 14.36 15.54 -0.04
CA GLU A 116 15.63 15.93 -0.67
C GLU A 116 16.64 16.46 0.34
N LYS A 117 16.19 17.35 1.24
CA LYS A 117 17.04 17.93 2.29
C LYS A 117 17.63 16.86 3.20
N HIS A 118 16.83 15.88 3.60
CA HIS A 118 17.26 14.85 4.55
C HIS A 118 17.93 13.64 3.88
N SER A 119 17.64 13.34 2.61
CA SER A 119 18.34 12.28 1.85
C SER A 119 19.74 12.69 1.37
N ALA A 120 20.05 13.99 1.30
CA ALA A 120 21.38 14.49 0.97
C ALA A 120 22.33 14.57 2.20
N ALA A 121 21.78 14.64 3.41
CA ALA A 121 22.55 14.88 4.63
C ALA A 121 23.41 13.67 5.07
N GLU A 122 23.04 12.44 4.71
CA GLU A 122 23.79 11.22 5.07
C GLU A 122 24.98 10.91 4.14
N HIS A 123 25.29 11.76 3.15
CA HIS A 123 26.42 11.55 2.22
C HIS A 123 27.63 12.45 2.50
N ARG A 124 27.79 12.95 3.75
CA ARG A 124 28.95 13.78 4.14
C ARG A 124 29.93 13.16 5.12
N ASP A 125 29.70 11.95 5.62
CA ASP A 125 30.68 11.24 6.44
C ASP A 125 30.83 9.78 5.96
N ALA A 126 31.62 9.59 4.90
CA ALA A 126 32.27 8.33 4.54
C ALA A 126 33.55 8.61 3.73
#